data_AF-A0A843FZD6-F1
#
_entry.id   AF-A0A843FZD6-F1
#
_cell.length_a   1.000
_cell.length_b   1.000
_cell.length_c   1.000
_cell.angle_alpha   90.00
_cell.angle_beta   90.00
_cell.angle_gamma   90.00
#
_symmetry.space_group_name_H-M   'P 1'
#
loop_
_entity.id
_entity.type
_entity.pdbx_description
1 polymer ?
#
loop_
_entity_poly.entity_id
_entity_poly.type
_entity_poly.pdbx_seq_one_letter_code
_entity_poly.pdbx_strand_id
1 'polypeptide(L)'
;NFSKAFLPATRGGSMDAPLVLTKRIDPKEVDGESHNVDACDHYPLRVYLGGLEYANPKDISKEIDNVDSRLGSPAQYEGIMFTHDTTDISAGPHVSSYNTIKSMSDKLDAQLELGRIIRAVDESDLAERILKTHFLRDIMGNLNSFSKQKLRCTKCGAKYRRMPLAGKCTVCGNSLNATIYEGSIKKYLEPSIRMCEEYDISEYTRQRVEVLNLFIKSTFGEPPQEQLDLSSFM
;
A
#
# COMPACT_ATOMS: atom_id res chain seq x y z
N ASN A 1 26.69 -4.40 22.22
CA ASN A 1 26.07 -3.47 23.21
C ASN A 1 24.63 -3.86 23.53
N PHE A 2 24.34 -5.15 23.76
CA PHE A 2 22.99 -5.62 24.08
C PHE A 2 22.86 -5.91 25.58
N SER A 3 21.76 -5.49 26.20
CA SER A 3 21.39 -5.86 27.56
C SER A 3 19.88 -6.02 27.66
N LYS A 4 19.43 -7.13 28.26
CA LYS A 4 18.00 -7.39 28.50
C LYS A 4 17.37 -6.33 29.41
N ALA A 5 18.15 -5.65 30.24
CA ALA A 5 17.67 -4.60 31.14
C ALA A 5 17.08 -3.38 30.40
N PHE A 6 17.41 -3.20 29.12
CA PHE A 6 16.87 -2.11 28.29
C PHE A 6 15.66 -2.54 27.44
N LEU A 7 15.20 -3.80 27.56
CA LEU A 7 14.02 -4.24 26.84
C LEU A 7 12.74 -3.68 27.49
N PRO A 8 11.80 -3.13 26.70
CA PRO A 8 10.53 -2.65 27.22
C PRO A 8 9.74 -3.77 27.91
N ALA A 9 9.14 -3.47 29.05
CA ALA A 9 8.26 -4.41 29.77
C ALA A 9 6.87 -4.58 29.11
N THR A 10 6.56 -3.79 28.07
CA THR A 10 5.31 -3.88 27.33
C THR A 10 5.27 -5.13 26.45
N ARG A 11 4.06 -5.66 26.21
CA ARG A 11 3.86 -6.76 25.26
C ARG A 11 4.47 -6.38 23.91
N GLY A 12 5.33 -7.25 23.39
CA GLY A 12 6.00 -7.08 22.10
C GLY A 12 7.41 -6.46 22.18
N GLY A 13 7.83 -5.93 23.32
CA GLY A 13 9.15 -5.29 23.48
C GLY A 13 10.35 -6.22 23.27
N SER A 14 10.13 -7.53 23.26
CA SER A 14 11.17 -8.55 23.08
C SER A 14 11.16 -9.23 21.71
N MET A 15 10.21 -8.90 20.81
CA MET A 15 10.01 -9.67 19.57
C MET A 15 11.20 -9.54 18.59
N ASP A 16 11.83 -8.37 18.53
CA ASP A 16 12.97 -8.11 17.63
C ASP A 16 14.32 -8.11 18.37
N ALA A 17 14.33 -8.54 19.64
CA ALA A 17 15.56 -8.60 20.41
C ALA A 17 16.34 -9.88 20.07
N PRO A 18 17.66 -9.81 19.82
CA PRO A 18 18.49 -10.97 19.53
C PRO A 18 18.75 -11.79 20.81
N LEU A 19 17.71 -12.46 21.31
CA LEU A 19 17.72 -13.24 22.55
C LEU A 19 18.46 -14.56 22.40
N VAL A 20 18.45 -15.11 21.18
CA VAL A 20 19.11 -16.35 20.79
C VAL A 20 19.87 -16.07 19.49
N LEU A 21 21.07 -16.63 19.37
CA LEU A 21 21.87 -16.58 18.16
C LEU A 21 22.15 -18.00 17.70
N THR A 22 21.64 -18.33 16.52
CA THR A 22 21.92 -19.60 15.87
C THR A 22 23.29 -19.51 15.19
N LYS A 23 24.18 -20.46 15.50
CA LYS A 23 25.56 -20.50 14.95
C LYS A 23 25.71 -21.32 13.68
N ARG A 24 24.73 -22.18 13.41
CA ARG A 24 24.71 -23.12 12.28
C ARG A 24 23.33 -23.11 11.68
N ILE A 25 23.24 -23.13 10.36
CA ILE A 25 21.96 -23.26 9.68
C ILE A 25 21.62 -24.76 9.67
N ASP A 26 20.45 -25.12 10.20
CA ASP A 26 19.84 -26.42 9.98
C ASP A 26 18.62 -26.20 9.06
N PRO A 27 18.68 -26.64 7.78
CA PRO A 27 17.59 -26.44 6.83
C PRO A 27 16.23 -26.96 7.32
N LYS A 28 16.19 -27.94 8.23
CA LYS A 28 14.93 -28.45 8.81
C LYS A 28 14.24 -27.45 9.75
N GLU A 29 15.00 -26.56 10.38
CA GLU A 29 14.50 -25.55 11.30
C GLU A 29 14.16 -24.22 10.60
N VAL A 30 14.56 -24.09 9.33
CA VAL A 30 14.26 -22.92 8.50
C VAL A 30 12.80 -22.96 8.05
N ASP A 31 12.27 -21.80 7.71
CA ASP A 31 10.91 -21.63 7.20
C ASP A 31 10.61 -22.58 6.03
N GLY A 32 9.39 -23.14 6.04
CA GLY A 32 8.95 -24.12 5.04
C GLY A 32 8.90 -23.58 3.61
N GLU A 33 8.85 -22.26 3.40
CA GLU A 33 8.98 -21.67 2.06
C GLU A 33 10.33 -22.02 1.42
N SER A 34 11.40 -22.11 2.20
CA SER A 34 12.73 -22.49 1.70
C SER A 34 12.81 -23.92 1.18
N HIS A 35 11.92 -24.80 1.65
CA HIS A 35 11.87 -26.21 1.24
C HIS A 35 11.30 -26.36 -0.19
N ASN A 36 10.55 -25.37 -0.67
CA ASN A 36 9.94 -25.36 -2.00
C ASN A 36 10.87 -24.80 -3.10
N VAL A 37 12.14 -24.54 -2.80
CA VAL A 37 13.10 -24.04 -3.80
C VAL A 37 13.58 -25.20 -4.67
N ASP A 38 13.43 -25.05 -5.98
CA ASP A 38 13.95 -26.01 -6.96
C ASP A 38 15.47 -25.86 -7.08
N ALA A 39 16.18 -26.99 -6.98
CA ALA A 39 17.64 -27.06 -6.90
C ALA A 39 18.28 -27.64 -8.19
N CYS A 40 17.50 -27.83 -9.25
CA CYS A 40 17.94 -28.34 -10.53
C CYS A 40 18.53 -27.26 -11.45
N ASP A 41 19.45 -27.65 -12.33
CA ASP A 41 20.03 -26.82 -13.39
C ASP A 41 19.09 -26.64 -14.60
N HIS A 42 18.21 -27.60 -14.85
CA HIS A 42 17.16 -27.51 -15.85
C HIS A 42 15.88 -28.24 -15.41
N TYR A 43 14.71 -27.76 -15.85
CA TYR A 43 13.47 -28.50 -15.61
C TYR A 43 13.34 -29.71 -16.54
N PRO A 44 12.84 -30.86 -16.05
CA PRO A 44 12.61 -32.03 -16.88
C PRO A 44 11.45 -31.79 -17.86
N LEU A 45 11.47 -32.52 -18.99
CA LEU A 45 10.45 -32.40 -20.06
C LEU A 45 9.01 -32.50 -19.53
N ARG A 46 8.79 -33.33 -18.50
CA ARG A 46 7.47 -33.53 -17.90
C ARG A 46 6.86 -32.23 -17.36
N VAL A 47 7.66 -31.30 -16.83
CA VAL A 47 7.17 -30.00 -16.33
C VAL A 47 6.52 -29.23 -17.47
N TYR A 48 7.18 -29.16 -18.62
CA TYR A 48 6.67 -28.45 -19.79
C TYR A 48 5.42 -29.11 -20.37
N LEU A 49 5.40 -30.45 -20.46
CA LEU A 49 4.23 -31.20 -20.93
C LEU A 49 3.04 -31.09 -19.96
N GLY A 50 3.30 -31.16 -18.65
CA GLY A 50 2.27 -30.98 -17.62
C GLY A 50 1.67 -29.57 -17.63
N GLY A 51 2.47 -28.56 -17.99
CA GLY A 51 1.98 -27.20 -18.22
C GLY A 51 0.96 -27.11 -19.37
N LEU A 52 1.15 -27.88 -20.45
CA LEU A 52 0.18 -27.96 -21.56
C LEU A 52 -1.12 -28.65 -21.15
N GLU A 53 -1.06 -29.56 -20.18
CA GLU A 53 -2.20 -30.32 -19.66
C GLU A 53 -2.92 -29.61 -18.49
N TYR A 54 -2.42 -28.44 -18.05
CA TYR A 54 -2.89 -27.77 -16.82
C TYR A 54 -2.85 -28.70 -15.59
N ALA A 55 -1.86 -29.59 -15.52
CA ALA A 55 -1.71 -30.54 -14.43
C ALA A 55 -1.43 -29.82 -13.09
N ASN A 56 -1.85 -30.45 -11.98
CA ASN A 56 -1.63 -29.87 -10.66
C ASN A 56 -0.12 -29.84 -10.33
N PRO A 57 0.44 -28.72 -9.83
CA PRO A 57 1.85 -28.64 -9.48
C PRO A 57 2.33 -29.75 -8.53
N LYS A 58 1.47 -30.22 -7.63
CA LYS A 58 1.81 -31.30 -6.68
C LYS A 58 2.03 -32.67 -7.33
N ASP A 59 1.44 -32.89 -8.51
CA ASP A 59 1.62 -34.14 -9.25
C ASP A 59 2.96 -34.15 -9.99
N ILE A 60 3.44 -32.96 -10.40
CA ILE A 60 4.71 -32.76 -11.11
C ILE A 60 5.88 -32.58 -10.14
N SER A 61 5.66 -31.93 -8.99
CA SER A 61 6.73 -31.55 -8.05
C SER A 61 7.57 -32.72 -7.54
N LYS A 62 7.04 -33.95 -7.60
CA LYS A 62 7.76 -35.18 -7.24
C LYS A 62 8.88 -35.54 -8.21
N GLU A 63 8.81 -35.02 -9.43
CA GLU A 63 9.79 -35.23 -10.49
C GLU A 63 10.83 -34.09 -10.56
N ILE A 64 10.66 -33.04 -9.76
CA ILE A 64 11.57 -31.91 -9.66
C ILE A 64 12.41 -32.08 -8.40
N ASP A 65 13.72 -31.85 -8.54
CA ASP A 65 14.65 -31.85 -7.41
C ASP A 65 14.51 -30.53 -6.63
N ASN A 66 13.95 -30.62 -5.43
CA ASN A 66 13.74 -29.48 -4.54
C ASN A 66 14.47 -29.65 -3.21
N VAL A 67 14.60 -28.55 -2.45
CA VAL A 67 15.30 -28.55 -1.16
C VAL A 67 14.66 -29.54 -0.16
N ASP A 68 13.33 -29.66 -0.14
CA ASP A 68 12.60 -30.62 0.71
C ASP A 68 13.09 -32.06 0.51
N SER A 69 13.24 -32.49 -0.75
CA SER A 69 13.69 -33.84 -1.12
C SER A 69 15.12 -34.16 -0.68
N ARG A 70 15.93 -33.13 -0.39
CA ARG A 70 17.34 -33.24 0.02
C ARG A 70 17.53 -33.19 1.54
N LEU A 71 16.49 -32.84 2.31
CA LEU A 71 16.58 -32.68 3.77
C LEU A 71 17.10 -33.95 4.47
N GLY A 72 18.06 -33.77 5.37
CA GLY A 72 18.67 -34.88 6.11
C GLY A 72 19.81 -35.60 5.37
N SER A 73 20.11 -35.21 4.14
CA SER A 73 21.30 -35.65 3.40
C SER A 73 22.37 -34.52 3.35
N PRO A 74 23.63 -34.81 3.01
CA PRO A 74 24.65 -33.78 2.78
C PRO A 74 24.26 -32.77 1.67
N ALA A 75 23.48 -33.22 0.68
CA ALA A 75 23.01 -32.41 -0.45
C ALA A 75 22.09 -31.25 -0.04
N GLN A 76 21.62 -31.18 1.20
CA GLN A 76 20.90 -30.01 1.71
C GLN A 76 21.77 -28.74 1.81
N TYR A 77 23.09 -28.87 1.75
CA TYR A 77 24.04 -27.74 1.81
C TYR A 77 24.84 -27.53 0.51
N GLU A 78 24.75 -28.44 -0.45
CA GLU A 78 25.62 -28.45 -1.63
C GLU A 78 24.85 -28.81 -2.90
N GLY A 79 25.39 -28.42 -4.06
CA GLY A 79 24.82 -28.77 -5.37
C GLY A 79 23.45 -28.15 -5.63
N ILE A 80 23.12 -27.01 -5.00
CA ILE A 80 21.93 -26.23 -5.35
C ILE A 80 22.26 -25.44 -6.61
N MET A 81 21.57 -25.78 -7.70
CA MET A 81 21.76 -25.15 -9.01
C MET A 81 20.64 -24.15 -9.30
N PHE A 82 20.73 -23.50 -10.45
CA PHE A 82 19.73 -22.55 -10.94
C PHE A 82 19.57 -22.72 -12.45
N THR A 83 18.44 -22.28 -12.99
CA THR A 83 18.06 -22.53 -14.39
C THR A 83 18.51 -21.45 -15.37
N HIS A 84 18.70 -20.21 -14.91
CA HIS A 84 19.02 -19.08 -15.77
C HIS A 84 20.17 -18.25 -15.17
N ASP A 85 21.24 -18.07 -15.93
CA ASP A 85 22.33 -17.17 -15.58
C ASP A 85 21.90 -15.69 -15.65
N THR A 86 22.55 -14.86 -14.85
CA THR A 86 22.45 -13.39 -14.91
C THR A 86 23.83 -12.78 -15.11
N THR A 87 23.92 -11.68 -15.85
CA THR A 87 25.19 -10.99 -16.08
C THR A 87 25.73 -10.31 -14.82
N ASP A 88 24.87 -9.64 -14.07
CA ASP A 88 25.17 -9.04 -12.77
C ASP A 88 23.91 -9.03 -11.90
N ILE A 89 24.05 -9.51 -10.67
CA ILE A 89 22.99 -9.53 -9.65
C ILE A 89 22.51 -8.10 -9.32
N SER A 90 23.39 -7.11 -9.51
CA SER A 90 23.13 -5.70 -9.17
C SER A 90 22.75 -4.83 -10.37
N ALA A 91 22.53 -5.40 -11.56
CA ALA A 91 22.30 -4.64 -12.80
C ALA A 91 21.00 -3.81 -12.84
N GLY A 92 20.10 -3.99 -11.87
CA GLY A 92 18.82 -3.29 -11.81
C GLY A 92 18.87 -1.89 -11.16
N PRO A 93 17.79 -1.10 -11.26
CA PRO A 93 17.70 0.20 -10.59
C PRO A 93 17.77 0.04 -9.07
N HIS A 94 18.76 0.67 -8.43
CA HIS A 94 18.97 0.59 -6.98
C HIS A 94 17.88 1.27 -6.14
N VAL A 95 17.18 2.24 -6.72
CA VAL A 95 16.13 3.00 -6.05
C VAL A 95 14.88 2.97 -6.91
N SER A 96 13.76 2.59 -6.30
CA SER A 96 12.47 2.61 -6.98
C SER A 96 12.00 4.03 -7.25
N SER A 97 11.36 4.25 -8.41
CA SER A 97 10.74 5.54 -8.75
C SER A 97 9.67 5.97 -7.74
N TYR A 98 9.07 5.01 -7.02
CA TYR A 98 8.12 5.30 -5.95
C TYR A 98 8.73 6.12 -4.80
N ASN A 99 10.03 5.95 -4.53
CA ASN A 99 10.72 6.67 -3.47
C ASN A 99 11.22 8.05 -3.92
N THR A 100 11.40 8.27 -5.23
CA THR A 100 11.88 9.55 -5.77
C THR A 100 10.75 10.56 -5.96
N ILE A 101 9.56 10.09 -6.34
CA ILE A 101 8.37 10.94 -6.51
C ILE A 101 7.79 11.28 -5.12
N LYS A 102 7.67 12.58 -4.81
CA LYS A 102 7.23 13.05 -3.48
C LYS A 102 5.71 13.19 -3.38
N SER A 103 5.07 13.77 -4.39
CA SER A 103 3.63 14.02 -4.34
C SER A 103 2.83 12.75 -4.65
N MET A 104 1.68 12.61 -3.99
CA MET A 104 0.74 11.54 -4.31
C MET A 104 0.06 11.75 -5.68
N SER A 105 -0.16 13.01 -6.08
CA SER A 105 -0.67 13.33 -7.42
C SER A 105 0.27 12.77 -8.49
N ASP A 106 1.55 13.10 -8.37
CA ASP A 106 2.56 12.73 -9.36
C ASP A 106 2.76 11.21 -9.41
N LYS A 107 2.62 10.52 -8.27
CA LYS A 107 2.62 9.05 -8.21
C LYS A 107 1.45 8.43 -8.96
N LEU A 108 0.27 9.02 -8.80
CA LEU A 108 -0.93 8.58 -9.49
C LEU A 108 -0.78 8.81 -11.00
N ASP A 109 -0.34 10.00 -11.38
CA ASP A 109 -0.15 10.37 -12.78
C ASP A 109 0.89 9.44 -13.45
N ALA A 110 2.02 9.17 -12.78
CA ALA A 110 3.03 8.23 -13.26
C ALA A 110 2.51 6.79 -13.37
N GLN A 111 1.66 6.34 -12.44
CA GLN A 111 1.03 5.02 -12.51
C GLN A 111 0.07 4.92 -13.69
N LEU A 112 -0.74 5.95 -13.93
CA LEU A 112 -1.68 6.01 -15.04
C LEU A 112 -0.97 6.13 -16.40
N GLU A 113 0.10 6.92 -16.47
CA GLU A 113 0.96 7.02 -17.65
C GLU A 113 1.60 5.67 -17.99
N LEU A 114 2.09 4.94 -16.98
CA LEU A 114 2.59 3.59 -17.18
C LEU A 114 1.50 2.65 -17.73
N GLY A 115 0.27 2.78 -17.25
CA GLY A 115 -0.89 2.06 -17.77
C GLY A 115 -1.12 2.32 -19.26
N ARG A 116 -1.00 3.58 -19.71
CA ARG A 116 -1.13 3.95 -21.13
C ARG A 116 -0.02 3.39 -22.02
N ILE A 117 1.17 3.16 -21.47
CA ILE A 117 2.33 2.63 -22.21
C ILE A 117 2.26 1.10 -22.32
N ILE A 118 1.72 0.41 -21.31
CA ILE A 118 1.72 -1.05 -21.24
C ILE A 118 0.50 -1.64 -21.94
N ARG A 119 0.73 -2.37 -23.03
CA ARG A 119 -0.32 -3.06 -23.81
C ARG A 119 -1.17 -4.07 -23.01
N ALA A 120 -0.61 -4.66 -21.97
CA ALA A 120 -1.29 -5.66 -21.14
C ALA A 120 -2.24 -5.03 -20.10
N VAL A 121 -2.26 -3.70 -19.97
CA VAL A 121 -3.06 -2.97 -18.99
C VAL A 121 -4.17 -2.25 -19.73
N ASP A 122 -5.41 -2.42 -19.26
CA ASP A 122 -6.53 -1.56 -19.64
C ASP A 122 -6.52 -0.35 -18.70
N GLU A 123 -6.24 0.83 -19.27
CA GLU A 123 -6.12 2.08 -18.52
C GLU A 123 -7.44 2.51 -17.87
N SER A 124 -8.58 2.19 -18.49
CA SER A 124 -9.90 2.58 -17.99
C SER A 124 -10.33 1.66 -16.84
N ASP A 125 -10.09 0.34 -16.94
CA ASP A 125 -10.30 -0.58 -15.81
C ASP A 125 -9.36 -0.26 -14.63
N LEU A 126 -8.10 0.08 -14.90
CA LEU A 126 -7.16 0.53 -13.87
C LEU A 126 -7.68 1.77 -13.14
N ALA A 127 -8.07 2.81 -13.89
CA ALA A 127 -8.60 4.05 -13.33
C ALA A 127 -9.87 3.78 -12.50
N GLU A 128 -10.78 2.96 -13.00
CA GLU A 128 -12.02 2.60 -12.32
C GLU A 128 -11.76 1.83 -11.01
N ARG A 129 -10.80 0.90 -11.01
CA ARG A 129 -10.38 0.19 -9.79
C ARG A 129 -9.84 1.15 -8.75
N ILE A 130 -8.94 2.05 -9.13
CA ILE A 130 -8.37 3.06 -8.21
C ILE A 130 -9.47 3.90 -7.57
N LEU A 131 -10.43 4.37 -8.37
CA LEU A 131 -11.59 5.12 -7.88
C LEU A 131 -12.38 4.31 -6.85
N LYS A 132 -12.77 3.07 -7.18
CA LYS A 132 -13.63 2.24 -6.34
C LYS A 132 -12.97 1.76 -5.06
N THR A 133 -11.74 1.27 -5.11
CA THR A 133 -11.09 0.59 -3.99
C THR A 133 -10.37 1.56 -3.04
N HIS A 134 -9.79 2.63 -3.58
CA HIS A 134 -8.98 3.58 -2.81
C HIS A 134 -9.70 4.91 -2.62
N PHE A 135 -9.99 5.65 -3.69
CA PHE A 135 -10.36 7.07 -3.56
C PHE A 135 -11.76 7.25 -2.98
N LEU A 136 -12.79 6.65 -3.58
CA LEU A 136 -14.16 6.75 -3.09
C LEU A 136 -14.28 6.22 -1.66
N ARG A 137 -13.54 5.14 -1.34
CA ARG A 137 -13.53 4.56 0.00
C ARG A 137 -12.93 5.50 1.03
N ASP A 138 -11.81 6.16 0.70
CA ASP A 138 -11.15 7.12 1.58
C ASP A 138 -11.96 8.40 1.77
N ILE A 139 -12.48 8.98 0.68
CA ILE A 139 -13.34 10.18 0.74
C ILE A 139 -14.55 9.92 1.63
N MET A 140 -15.30 8.84 1.39
CA MET A 140 -16.46 8.49 2.21
C MET A 140 -16.07 8.19 3.67
N GLY A 141 -14.95 7.49 3.89
CA GLY A 141 -14.46 7.15 5.22
C GLY A 141 -14.10 8.40 6.04
N ASN A 142 -13.37 9.33 5.43
CA ASN A 142 -12.95 10.59 6.05
C ASN A 142 -14.15 11.51 6.29
N LEU A 143 -15.08 11.59 5.34
CA LEU A 143 -16.31 12.37 5.48
C LEU A 143 -17.21 11.87 6.63
N ASN A 144 -17.45 10.55 6.70
CA ASN A 144 -18.21 9.95 7.79
C ASN A 144 -17.50 10.16 9.14
N SER A 145 -16.18 10.02 9.18
CA SER A 145 -15.39 10.24 10.38
C SER A 145 -15.38 11.72 10.81
N PHE A 146 -15.34 12.66 9.86
CA PHE A 146 -15.43 14.09 10.09
C PHE A 146 -16.76 14.47 10.74
N SER A 147 -17.87 13.90 10.28
CA SER A 147 -19.20 14.14 10.87
C SER A 147 -19.33 13.66 12.32
N LYS A 148 -18.52 12.67 12.72
CA LYS A 148 -18.56 12.02 14.05
C LYS A 148 -17.33 12.34 14.92
N GLN A 149 -16.48 13.25 14.46
CA GLN A 149 -15.17 13.45 15.06
C GLN A 149 -15.24 14.02 16.48
N LYS A 150 -14.20 13.75 17.26
CA LYS A 150 -14.00 14.35 18.57
C LYS A 150 -13.02 15.51 18.45
N LEU A 151 -13.10 16.45 19.38
CA LEU A 151 -12.16 17.56 19.48
C LEU A 151 -11.07 17.20 20.49
N ARG A 152 -9.81 17.52 20.17
CA ARG A 152 -8.66 17.27 21.04
C ARG A 152 -7.96 18.56 21.40
N CYS A 153 -7.64 18.72 22.68
CA CYS A 153 -6.74 19.76 23.14
C CYS A 153 -5.29 19.36 22.83
N THR A 154 -4.54 20.20 22.13
CA THR A 154 -3.12 19.95 21.81
C THR A 154 -2.22 19.96 23.05
N LYS A 155 -2.51 20.83 24.02
CA LYS A 155 -1.71 20.97 25.25
C LYS A 155 -1.88 19.84 26.26
N CYS A 156 -3.11 19.52 26.68
CA CYS A 156 -3.37 18.52 27.72
C CYS A 156 -3.89 17.17 27.20
N GLY A 157 -4.16 17.04 25.90
CA GLY A 157 -4.66 15.81 25.31
C GLY A 157 -6.12 15.46 25.63
N ALA A 158 -6.83 16.29 26.40
CA ALA A 158 -8.25 16.10 26.70
C ALA A 158 -9.09 16.00 25.42
N LYS A 159 -10.05 15.06 25.42
CA LYS A 159 -10.92 14.74 24.27
C LYS A 159 -12.36 15.09 24.59
N TYR A 160 -13.02 15.79 23.69
CA TYR A 160 -14.41 16.22 23.84
C TYR A 160 -15.25 15.72 22.67
N ARG A 161 -16.46 15.20 22.96
CA ARG A 161 -17.40 14.76 21.92
C ARG A 161 -18.02 15.95 21.17
N ARG A 162 -18.18 17.10 21.83
CA ARG A 162 -18.75 18.33 21.28
C ARG A 162 -17.92 19.53 21.73
N MET A 163 -17.94 20.62 20.97
CA MET A 163 -17.26 21.85 21.35
C MET A 163 -17.90 22.41 22.62
N PRO A 164 -17.15 22.67 23.70
CA PRO A 164 -17.66 23.40 24.87
C PRO A 164 -18.17 24.78 24.44
N LEU A 165 -19.23 25.28 25.08
CA LEU A 165 -19.81 26.59 24.75
C LEU A 165 -18.81 27.74 24.89
N ALA A 166 -17.83 27.61 25.79
CA ALA A 166 -16.74 28.57 25.95
C ALA A 166 -15.73 28.58 24.79
N GLY A 167 -15.85 27.66 23.83
CA GLY A 167 -14.94 27.52 22.68
C GLY A 167 -13.50 27.10 23.03
N LYS A 168 -13.23 26.75 24.28
CA LYS A 168 -11.90 26.46 24.82
C LYS A 168 -11.92 25.17 25.64
N CYS A 169 -10.76 24.57 25.83
CA CYS A 169 -10.57 23.42 26.68
C CYS A 169 -10.94 23.76 28.13
N THR A 170 -11.81 22.95 28.75
CA THR A 170 -12.30 23.19 30.13
C THR A 170 -11.23 22.93 31.19
N VAL A 171 -10.14 22.22 30.85
CA VAL A 171 -9.05 21.88 31.78
C VAL A 171 -7.93 22.92 31.77
N CYS A 172 -7.54 23.42 30.59
CA CYS A 172 -6.35 24.26 30.46
C CYS A 172 -6.55 25.54 29.64
N GLY A 173 -7.78 25.87 29.24
CA GLY A 173 -8.12 27.10 28.52
C GLY A 173 -7.61 27.21 27.08
N ASN A 174 -6.91 26.19 26.58
CA ASN A 174 -6.32 26.18 25.23
C ASN A 174 -7.38 25.94 24.13
N SER A 175 -7.05 26.26 22.89
CA SER A 175 -7.90 25.93 21.74
C SER A 175 -8.06 24.41 21.57
N LEU A 176 -9.22 24.03 21.05
CA LEU A 176 -9.55 22.66 20.69
C LEU A 176 -9.47 22.52 19.18
N ASN A 177 -8.80 21.47 18.71
CA ASN A 177 -8.65 21.20 17.29
C ASN A 177 -9.49 19.99 16.90
N ALA A 178 -10.04 20.05 15.68
CA ALA A 178 -10.60 18.90 14.98
C ALA A 178 -9.51 17.85 14.74
N THR A 179 -9.89 16.57 14.78
CA THR A 179 -8.96 15.47 14.48
C THR A 179 -8.83 15.22 12.99
N ILE A 180 -9.85 15.58 12.21
CA ILE A 180 -9.90 15.41 10.76
C ILE A 180 -10.15 16.79 10.17
N TYR A 181 -9.28 17.18 9.25
CA TYR A 181 -9.32 18.48 8.58
C TYR A 181 -9.93 18.35 7.19
N GLU A 182 -10.55 19.42 6.70
CA GLU A 182 -11.17 19.48 5.37
C GLU A 182 -10.20 19.06 4.25
N GLY A 183 -8.95 19.51 4.29
CA GLY A 183 -7.94 19.15 3.29
C GLY A 183 -7.70 17.65 3.17
N SER A 184 -7.89 16.87 4.23
CA SER A 184 -7.77 15.40 4.17
C SER A 184 -8.88 14.75 3.35
N ILE A 185 -10.07 15.36 3.31
CA ILE A 185 -11.24 14.87 2.56
C ILE A 185 -11.13 15.31 1.10
N LYS A 186 -10.70 16.55 0.85
CA LYS A 186 -10.58 17.11 -0.50
C LYS A 186 -9.40 16.56 -1.31
N LYS A 187 -8.39 15.98 -0.65
CA LYS A 187 -7.15 15.49 -1.26
C LYS A 187 -7.36 14.63 -2.52
N TYR A 188 -8.37 13.76 -2.52
CA TYR A 188 -8.64 12.82 -3.61
C TYR A 188 -9.82 13.22 -4.50
N LEU A 189 -10.55 14.29 -4.17
CA LEU A 189 -11.73 14.69 -4.92
C LEU A 189 -11.36 15.18 -6.33
N GLU A 190 -10.42 16.11 -6.44
CA GLU A 190 -9.96 16.66 -7.72
C GLU A 190 -9.36 15.59 -8.64
N PRO A 191 -8.45 14.71 -8.16
CA PRO A 191 -8.00 13.56 -8.96
C PRO A 191 -9.15 12.66 -9.40
N SER A 192 -10.15 12.42 -8.54
CA SER A 192 -11.27 11.54 -8.88
C SER A 192 -12.13 12.10 -10.01
N ILE A 193 -12.36 13.41 -10.01
CA ILE A 193 -13.12 14.11 -11.06
C ILE A 193 -12.35 14.02 -12.38
N ARG A 194 -11.07 14.37 -12.37
CA ARG A 194 -10.19 14.30 -13.55
C ARG A 194 -10.18 12.90 -14.17
N MET A 195 -10.10 11.85 -13.35
CA MET A 195 -10.15 10.47 -13.84
C MET A 195 -11.48 10.10 -14.49
N CYS A 196 -12.61 10.69 -14.04
CA CYS A 196 -13.91 10.46 -14.67
C CYS A 196 -14.08 11.20 -16.02
N GLU A 197 -13.28 12.23 -16.26
CA GLU A 197 -13.23 13.01 -17.51
C GLU A 197 -12.26 12.41 -18.52
N GLU A 198 -11.09 11.94 -18.07
CA GLU A 198 -10.04 11.42 -18.94
C GLU A 198 -10.24 9.96 -19.38
N TYR A 199 -10.90 9.14 -18.57
CA TYR A 199 -11.04 7.70 -18.81
C TYR A 199 -12.49 7.27 -18.99
N ASP A 200 -12.71 6.15 -19.66
CA ASP A 200 -14.03 5.55 -19.81
C ASP A 200 -14.44 4.82 -18.52
N ILE A 201 -14.93 5.60 -17.56
CA ILE A 201 -15.37 5.12 -16.26
C ILE A 201 -16.88 4.81 -16.30
N SER A 202 -17.30 3.71 -15.66
CA SER A 202 -18.72 3.39 -15.56
C SER A 202 -19.54 4.54 -14.99
N GLU A 203 -20.72 4.74 -15.58
CA GLU A 203 -21.62 5.84 -15.24
C GLU A 203 -22.00 5.84 -13.75
N TYR A 204 -22.16 4.65 -13.15
CA TYR A 204 -22.40 4.52 -11.71
C TYR A 204 -21.25 5.12 -10.87
N THR A 205 -20.00 4.88 -11.27
CA THR A 205 -18.83 5.37 -10.52
C THR A 205 -18.70 6.88 -10.70
N ARG A 206 -18.95 7.41 -11.92
CA ARG A 206 -18.99 8.84 -12.21
C ARG A 206 -20.03 9.55 -11.33
N GLN A 207 -21.26 9.06 -11.29
CA GLN A 207 -22.32 9.61 -10.44
C GLN A 207 -21.97 9.58 -8.95
N ARG A 208 -21.25 8.55 -8.48
CA ARG A 208 -20.79 8.51 -7.08
C ARG A 208 -19.77 9.60 -6.78
N VAL A 209 -18.84 9.88 -7.70
CA VAL A 209 -17.90 10.99 -7.55
C VAL A 209 -18.66 12.32 -7.49
N GLU A 210 -19.65 12.52 -8.38
CA GLU A 210 -20.48 13.73 -8.40
C GLU A 210 -21.27 13.93 -7.10
N VAL A 211 -21.93 12.88 -6.60
CA VAL A 211 -22.66 12.93 -5.32
C VAL A 211 -21.73 13.28 -4.16
N LEU A 212 -20.52 12.73 -4.13
CA LEU A 212 -19.53 13.08 -3.10
C LEU A 212 -19.05 14.52 -3.25
N ASN A 213 -18.85 15.01 -4.47
CA ASN A 213 -18.50 16.41 -4.73
C ASN A 213 -19.58 17.35 -4.20
N LEU A 214 -20.85 17.09 -4.52
CA LEU A 214 -21.99 17.86 -4.02
C LEU A 214 -22.07 17.83 -2.50
N PHE A 215 -21.86 16.68 -1.87
CA PHE A 215 -21.90 16.56 -0.42
C PHE A 215 -20.77 17.33 0.26
N ILE A 216 -19.56 17.29 -0.31
CA ILE A 216 -18.41 18.07 0.17
C ILE A 216 -18.68 19.56 0.03
N LYS A 217 -19.17 20.03 -1.12
CA LYS A 217 -19.55 21.44 -1.33
C LYS A 217 -20.65 21.89 -0.37
N SER A 218 -21.66 21.05 -0.12
CA SER A 218 -22.72 21.35 0.86
C SER A 218 -22.20 21.40 2.30
N THR A 219 -21.17 20.64 2.64
CA THR A 219 -20.64 20.55 4.01
C THR A 219 -19.68 21.69 4.34
N PHE A 220 -18.80 22.02 3.40
CA PHE A 220 -17.71 22.99 3.61
C PHE A 220 -17.96 24.34 2.94
N GLY A 221 -19.01 24.45 2.13
CA GLY A 221 -19.26 25.61 1.29
C GLY A 221 -18.42 25.57 0.01
N GLU A 222 -18.71 26.52 -0.88
CA GLU A 222 -17.84 26.82 -2.01
C GLU A 222 -16.58 27.55 -1.52
N PRO A 223 -15.41 27.32 -2.14
CA PRO A 223 -14.24 28.13 -1.83
C PRO A 223 -14.60 29.62 -2.01
N PRO A 224 -14.08 30.52 -1.14
CA PRO A 224 -14.33 31.94 -1.31
C PRO A 224 -13.90 32.34 -2.72
N GLN A 225 -14.78 33.01 -3.47
CA GLN A 225 -14.40 33.59 -4.76
C GLN A 225 -13.30 34.62 -4.49
N GLU A 226 -12.07 34.30 -4.88
CA GLU A 226 -11.02 35.30 -4.97
C GLU A 226 -11.44 36.28 -6.06
N GLN A 227 -11.53 37.57 -5.70
CA GLN A 227 -11.79 38.62 -6.66
C GLN A 227 -10.59 38.69 -7.61
N LEU A 228 -10.78 38.15 -8.82
CA LEU A 228 -9.80 38.24 -9.89
C LEU A 228 -9.69 39.70 -10.35
N ASP A 229 -8.46 40.14 -10.60
CA ASP A 229 -8.18 41.48 -11.09
C ASP A 229 -8.62 41.61 -12.55
N LEU A 230 -8.99 42.81 -13.01
CA LEU A 230 -9.54 43.02 -14.36
C LEU A 230 -8.54 42.64 -15.48
N SER A 231 -7.26 42.60 -15.14
CA SER A 231 -6.15 42.18 -16.00
C SER A 231 -6.13 40.67 -16.30
N SER A 232 -6.80 39.84 -15.50
CA SER A 232 -6.95 38.39 -15.73
C SER A 232 -8.03 38.04 -16.76
N PHE A 233 -8.77 39.03 -17.25
CA PHE A 233 -9.87 38.86 -18.20
C PHE A 233 -9.51 39.26 -19.65
N MET A 234 -8.33 39.89 -19.84
CA MET A 234 -7.75 40.19 -21.17
C MET A 234 -6.76 39.10 -21.57
#